data_AF-A0A7D7ZGI3-F1
#
_entry.id   AF-A0A7D7ZGI3-F1
#
_cell.length_a   1.000
_cell.length_b   1.000
_cell.length_c   1.000
_cell.angle_alpha   90.00
_cell.angle_beta   90.00
_cell.angle_gamma   90.00
#
_symmetry.space_group_name_H-M   'P 1'
#
loop_
_entity.id
_entity.type
_entity.pdbx_description
1 polymer ?
#
loop_
_entity_poly.entity_id
_entity_poly.type
_entity_poly.pdbx_seq_one_letter_code
_entity_poly.pdbx_strand_id
1 'polypeptide(L)'
;MKTGFLMITLVALSMLVPQAWGTDLKATEDLHDFDKSFSIYEKQVRYNIPYSISNGTIHDMTLFCEHGSLLIDVSSQSEYDMSLEIELPRNMLDPKTNGKDSRFFVLRDGEEIDYEEIPYKDHRKLSMTFPHNTNEVEIIHAFVLALKPPMCKVIDNPPYSSILPPLKQFKSGVSTDEIRCKDGLTMLLTPKDSRPVCVTGDTAEKLIPRSWGVLVSRG
;
A
#
# COMPACT_ATOMS: atom_id res chain seq x y z
N MET A 1 56.43 -48.34 48.57
CA MET A 1 55.33 -49.20 48.09
C MET A 1 54.99 -48.75 46.68
N LYS A 2 55.24 -49.63 45.69
CA LYS A 2 55.04 -49.43 44.24
C LYS A 2 54.05 -50.49 43.77
N THR A 3 52.98 -50.09 43.08
CA THR A 3 52.04 -50.89 42.26
C THR A 3 51.07 -49.87 41.65
N GLY A 4 50.64 -49.83 40.38
CA GLY A 4 50.83 -50.61 39.16
C GLY A 4 49.67 -50.25 38.20
N PHE A 5 49.98 -50.08 36.90
CA PHE A 5 49.15 -50.30 35.68
C PHE A 5 47.69 -49.78 35.57
N LEU A 6 47.35 -49.10 34.45
CA LEU A 6 46.71 -49.70 33.27
C LEU A 6 46.52 -48.68 32.10
N MET A 7 46.91 -49.09 30.89
CA MET A 7 46.58 -48.50 29.59
C MET A 7 45.17 -48.92 29.15
N ILE A 8 44.33 -48.01 28.66
CA ILE A 8 43.32 -48.31 27.62
C ILE A 8 43.21 -47.12 26.65
N THR A 9 43.61 -47.37 25.41
CA THR A 9 43.30 -46.59 24.21
C THR A 9 41.87 -46.84 23.76
N LEU A 10 41.08 -45.80 23.45
CA LEU A 10 39.84 -45.93 22.69
C LEU A 10 39.61 -44.72 21.77
N VAL A 11 39.92 -44.97 20.49
CA VAL A 11 39.21 -44.62 19.25
C VAL A 11 38.62 -43.20 19.11
N ALA A 12 39.18 -42.47 18.14
CA ALA A 12 38.61 -41.27 17.56
C ALA A 12 37.26 -41.55 16.86
N LEU A 13 36.28 -40.67 17.10
CA LEU A 13 35.16 -40.48 16.17
C LEU A 13 35.08 -39.00 15.80
N SER A 14 35.48 -38.73 14.57
CA SER A 14 35.34 -37.48 13.85
C SER A 14 33.87 -37.05 13.74
N MET A 15 33.55 -35.81 14.12
CA MET A 15 32.37 -35.11 13.64
C MET A 15 32.75 -33.70 13.17
N LEU A 16 32.87 -33.59 11.83
CA LEU A 16 32.35 -32.55 10.94
C LEU A 16 32.23 -31.09 11.48
N VAL A 17 33.18 -30.23 11.05
CA VAL A 17 33.05 -29.04 10.15
C VAL A 17 31.64 -28.45 9.93
N PRO A 18 31.40 -27.14 9.65
CA PRO A 18 32.22 -25.91 9.70
C PRO A 18 31.56 -24.72 10.46
N GLN A 19 32.35 -23.66 10.65
CA GLN A 19 31.90 -22.29 10.92
C GLN A 19 30.86 -21.82 9.89
N ALA A 20 29.69 -21.41 10.36
CA ALA A 20 28.74 -20.63 9.57
C ALA A 20 28.82 -19.16 10.02
N TRP A 21 29.57 -18.37 9.25
CA TRP A 21 29.32 -16.93 9.16
C TRP A 21 28.25 -16.72 8.11
N GLY A 22 27.14 -16.15 8.55
CA GLY A 22 26.00 -15.82 7.72
C GLY A 22 25.03 -15.03 8.58
N THR A 23 25.39 -13.76 8.85
CA THR A 23 24.42 -12.79 9.33
C THR A 23 23.49 -12.46 8.18
N ASP A 24 22.51 -13.32 7.95
CA ASP A 24 21.36 -12.98 7.12
C ASP A 24 20.41 -12.19 8.03
N LEU A 25 20.73 -10.90 8.20
CA LEU A 25 19.75 -9.90 8.63
C LEU A 25 18.73 -9.81 7.50
N LYS A 26 17.82 -10.77 7.48
CA LYS A 26 16.58 -10.64 6.73
C LYS A 26 15.84 -9.53 7.43
N ALA A 27 15.93 -8.32 6.86
CA ALA A 27 15.02 -7.24 7.15
C ALA A 27 13.62 -7.84 7.06
N THR A 28 13.00 -8.03 8.22
CA THR A 28 11.56 -7.99 8.33
C THR A 28 11.18 -6.61 7.83
N GLU A 29 10.87 -6.50 6.55
CA GLU A 29 9.87 -5.52 6.13
C GLU A 29 8.68 -5.79 7.06
N ASP A 30 8.51 -4.91 8.05
CA ASP A 30 7.31 -4.84 8.86
C ASP A 30 6.17 -4.61 7.87
N LEU A 31 5.60 -5.70 7.39
CA LEU A 31 4.36 -5.74 6.65
C LEU A 31 3.28 -5.40 7.68
N HIS A 32 3.16 -4.11 7.98
CA HIS A 32 2.13 -3.60 8.86
C HIS A 32 0.82 -3.78 8.10
N ASP A 33 0.15 -4.89 8.38
CA ASP A 33 -1.13 -5.25 7.77
C ASP A 33 -2.18 -4.26 8.31
N PHE A 34 -2.41 -3.18 7.56
CA PHE A 34 -3.53 -2.31 7.84
C PHE A 34 -4.81 -3.07 7.49
N ASP A 35 -5.52 -3.56 8.52
CA ASP A 35 -6.82 -4.23 8.36
C ASP A 35 -7.90 -3.34 7.71
N LYS A 36 -7.68 -2.02 7.70
CA LYS A 36 -8.63 -1.02 7.19
C LYS A 36 -7.99 -0.18 6.09
N SER A 37 -8.79 0.10 5.07
CA SER A 37 -8.45 1.08 4.05
C SER A 37 -9.67 1.92 3.71
N PHE A 38 -9.46 3.20 3.42
CA PHE A 38 -10.48 4.09 2.90
C PHE A 38 -10.28 4.26 1.38
N SER A 39 -11.35 4.14 0.60
CA SER A 39 -11.28 4.27 -0.86
C SER A 39 -11.85 5.63 -1.29
N ILE A 40 -11.00 6.49 -1.82
CA ILE A 40 -11.39 7.79 -2.40
C ILE A 40 -11.44 7.67 -3.92
N TYR A 41 -12.45 8.28 -4.53
CA TYR A 41 -12.58 8.37 -5.98
C TYR A 41 -12.43 9.83 -6.41
N GLU A 42 -11.33 10.13 -7.10
CA GLU A 42 -11.14 11.42 -7.75
C GLU A 42 -11.19 11.19 -9.26
N LYS A 43 -12.20 11.77 -9.93
CA LYS A 43 -12.48 11.55 -11.36
C LYS A 43 -12.62 10.04 -11.66
N GLN A 44 -11.64 9.44 -12.34
CA GLN A 44 -11.58 8.01 -12.68
C GLN A 44 -10.49 7.26 -11.92
N VAL A 45 -9.84 7.90 -10.95
CA VAL A 45 -8.77 7.30 -10.14
C VAL A 45 -9.34 6.90 -8.80
N ARG A 46 -9.09 5.64 -8.41
CA ARG A 46 -9.33 5.17 -7.05
C ARG A 46 -8.03 5.22 -6.26
N TYR A 47 -8.04 5.89 -5.12
CA TYR A 47 -6.97 5.84 -4.13
C TYR A 47 -7.42 4.95 -2.97
N ASN A 48 -6.61 3.95 -2.62
CA ASN A 48 -6.82 3.19 -1.39
C ASN A 48 -5.82 3.70 -0.37
N ILE A 49 -6.31 4.18 0.77
CA ILE A 49 -5.52 4.77 1.84
C ILE A 49 -5.55 3.81 3.03
N PRO A 50 -4.48 3.04 3.28
CA PRO A 50 -4.35 2.23 4.48
C PRO A 50 -4.31 3.12 5.72
N TYR A 51 -5.03 2.73 6.77
CA TYR A 51 -5.01 3.45 8.03
C TYR A 51 -5.32 2.55 9.23
N SER A 52 -4.87 2.96 10.40
CA SER A 52 -5.26 2.42 11.69
C SER A 52 -5.65 3.57 12.60
N ILE A 53 -6.79 3.45 13.29
CA ILE A 53 -7.24 4.44 14.27
C ILE A 53 -7.62 3.72 15.57
N SER A 54 -7.06 4.21 16.68
CA SER A 54 -7.38 3.76 18.04
C SER A 54 -8.29 4.77 18.72
N ASN A 55 -9.24 4.30 19.54
CA ASN A 55 -10.21 5.12 20.28
C ASN A 55 -11.07 6.07 19.41
N GLY A 56 -11.08 5.88 18.09
CA GLY A 56 -11.79 6.73 17.15
C GLY A 56 -12.36 5.95 15.97
N THR A 57 -13.21 6.62 15.20
CA THR A 57 -13.77 6.13 13.94
C THR A 57 -13.55 7.19 12.87
N ILE A 58 -13.11 6.76 11.69
CA ILE A 58 -13.11 7.59 10.47
C ILE A 58 -14.46 7.38 9.77
N HIS A 59 -15.18 8.47 9.52
CA HIS A 59 -16.48 8.45 8.81
C HIS A 59 -16.31 8.70 7.32
N ASP A 60 -15.48 9.68 6.97
CA ASP A 60 -15.21 10.06 5.59
C ASP A 60 -13.77 10.52 5.40
N MET A 61 -13.31 10.44 4.15
CA MET A 61 -12.09 11.12 3.70
C MET A 61 -12.36 11.81 2.37
N THR A 62 -12.19 13.13 2.35
CA THR A 62 -12.36 13.95 1.14
C THR A 62 -11.01 14.50 0.68
N LEU A 63 -10.65 14.20 -0.57
CA LEU A 63 -9.42 14.68 -1.19
C LEU A 63 -9.68 15.96 -2.00
N PHE A 64 -9.00 17.04 -1.64
CA PHE A 64 -9.06 18.32 -2.34
C PHE A 64 -7.84 18.51 -3.23
N CYS A 65 -7.87 17.91 -4.41
CA CYS A 65 -6.77 17.93 -5.39
C CYS A 65 -6.31 19.35 -5.78
N GLU A 66 -7.24 20.30 -5.92
CA GLU A 66 -6.92 21.70 -6.26
C GLU A 66 -6.22 22.45 -5.11
N HIS A 67 -6.40 21.97 -3.88
CA HIS A 67 -5.83 22.57 -2.67
C HIS A 67 -4.65 21.78 -2.09
N GLY A 68 -4.44 20.56 -2.59
CA GLY A 68 -3.41 19.67 -2.06
C GLY A 68 -3.67 19.27 -0.61
N SER A 69 -4.93 19.01 -0.25
CA SER A 69 -5.29 18.57 1.09
C SER A 69 -6.16 17.33 1.12
N LEU A 70 -6.06 16.58 2.21
CA LEU A 70 -6.92 15.46 2.55
C LEU A 70 -7.64 15.80 3.86
N LEU A 71 -8.96 15.90 3.81
CA LEU A 71 -9.82 16.11 4.95
C LEU A 71 -10.32 14.76 5.47
N ILE A 72 -10.25 14.54 6.77
CA ILE A 72 -10.62 13.29 7.43
C ILE A 72 -11.63 13.61 8.52
N ASP A 73 -12.84 13.08 8.36
CA ASP A 73 -13.90 13.20 9.36
C ASP A 73 -13.74 12.10 10.40
N VAL A 74 -13.56 12.49 11.65
CA VAL A 74 -13.32 11.58 12.77
C VAL A 74 -14.31 11.80 13.91
N SER A 75 -14.46 10.79 14.75
CA SER A 75 -15.16 10.93 16.03
C SER A 75 -14.69 9.88 17.03
N SER A 76 -14.87 10.15 18.32
CA SER A 76 -14.70 9.15 19.39
C SER A 76 -16.01 8.91 20.13
N GLN A 77 -16.18 7.69 20.63
CA GLN A 77 -17.21 7.35 21.63
C GLN A 77 -16.58 7.15 23.03
N SER A 78 -15.29 7.42 23.17
CA SER A 78 -14.54 7.29 24.42
C SER A 78 -14.02 8.64 24.88
N GLU A 79 -13.54 8.72 26.11
CA GLU A 79 -12.86 9.92 26.63
C GLU A 79 -11.33 9.88 26.40
N TYR A 80 -10.83 8.82 25.76
CA TYR A 80 -9.40 8.63 25.49
C TYR A 80 -8.99 9.23 24.15
N ASP A 81 -7.79 9.80 24.12
CA ASP A 81 -7.21 10.36 22.91
C ASP A 81 -7.19 9.35 21.76
N MET A 82 -7.40 9.88 20.55
CA MET A 82 -7.38 9.13 19.31
C MET A 82 -5.95 9.13 18.76
N SER A 83 -5.51 7.96 18.30
CA SER A 83 -4.22 7.82 17.59
C SER A 83 -4.48 7.30 16.19
N LEU A 84 -4.04 8.05 15.19
CA LEU A 84 -4.18 7.74 13.76
C LEU A 84 -2.81 7.44 13.17
N GLU A 85 -2.69 6.28 12.54
CA GLU A 85 -1.63 5.97 11.59
C GLU A 85 -2.23 5.89 10.18
N ILE A 86 -1.64 6.56 9.21
CA ILE A 86 -2.16 6.63 7.84
C ILE A 86 -1.03 6.57 6.83
N GLU A 87 -1.20 5.76 5.79
CA GLU A 87 -0.24 5.66 4.69
C GLU A 87 -0.74 6.45 3.48
N LEU A 88 -0.05 7.53 3.16
CA LEU A 88 -0.37 8.40 2.04
C LEU A 88 0.41 7.98 0.78
N PRO A 89 -0.27 7.52 -0.28
CA PRO A 89 0.39 7.18 -1.52
C PRO A 89 1.05 8.40 -2.18
N ARG A 90 2.28 8.25 -2.68
CA ARG A 90 3.03 9.36 -3.33
C ARG A 90 2.47 9.77 -4.69
N ASN A 91 1.54 9.01 -5.27
CA ASN A 91 0.78 9.40 -6.45
C ASN A 91 -0.50 10.20 -6.12
N MET A 92 -0.87 10.26 -4.84
CA MET A 92 -2.02 10.99 -4.31
C MET A 92 -1.57 12.34 -3.73
N LEU A 93 -0.76 12.30 -2.66
CA LEU A 93 -0.29 13.48 -1.93
C LEU A 93 1.21 13.34 -1.62
N ASP A 94 2.08 14.04 -2.36
CA ASP A 94 3.54 13.88 -2.28
C ASP A 94 4.25 15.23 -2.27
N PRO A 95 4.35 15.89 -1.10
CA PRO A 95 5.03 17.16 -1.02
C PRO A 95 6.49 17.07 -1.40
N LYS A 96 6.89 17.94 -2.34
CA LYS A 96 8.29 18.10 -2.72
C LYS A 96 8.68 19.56 -2.86
N THR A 97 9.86 19.89 -2.36
CA THR A 97 10.55 21.16 -2.59
C THR A 97 11.92 20.85 -3.18
N ASN A 98 12.23 21.42 -4.35
CA ASN A 98 13.46 21.13 -5.09
C ASN A 98 13.71 19.64 -5.33
N GLY A 99 12.63 18.89 -5.61
CA GLY A 99 12.67 17.45 -5.88
C GLY A 99 12.90 16.56 -4.65
N LYS A 100 13.02 17.14 -3.46
CA LYS A 100 13.14 16.42 -2.18
C LYS A 100 11.83 16.45 -1.43
N ASP A 101 11.57 15.44 -0.62
CA ASP A 101 10.36 15.39 0.20
C ASP A 101 10.30 16.60 1.13
N SER A 102 9.12 17.22 1.18
CA SER A 102 8.79 18.32 2.07
C SER A 102 7.82 17.86 3.14
N ARG A 103 7.80 18.55 4.28
CA ARG A 103 6.81 18.26 5.34
C ARG A 103 5.38 18.54 4.86
N PHE A 104 4.45 17.86 5.50
CA PHE A 104 3.03 18.22 5.51
C PHE A 104 2.78 19.29 6.57
N PHE A 105 1.63 19.95 6.48
CA PHE A 105 0.98 20.59 7.61
C PHE A 105 -0.20 19.70 8.01
N VAL A 106 -0.33 19.37 9.29
CA VAL A 106 -1.47 18.59 9.79
C VAL A 106 -2.25 19.50 10.71
N LEU A 107 -3.52 19.69 10.41
CA LEU A 107 -4.44 20.49 11.21
C LEU A 107 -5.44 19.59 11.93
N ARG A 108 -5.73 19.90 13.18
CA ARG A 108 -6.80 19.32 13.99
C ARG A 108 -7.81 20.41 14.30
N ASP A 109 -9.02 20.28 13.77
CA ASP A 109 -10.08 21.30 13.86
C ASP A 109 -9.56 22.72 13.50
N GLY A 110 -8.71 22.80 12.46
CA GLY A 110 -8.10 24.06 11.98
C GLY A 110 -6.83 24.53 12.73
N GLU A 111 -6.39 23.84 13.78
CA GLU A 111 -5.14 24.16 14.50
C GLU A 111 -4.01 23.21 14.10
N GLU A 112 -2.83 23.75 13.79
CA GLU A 112 -1.67 22.94 13.41
C GLU A 112 -1.16 22.08 14.57
N ILE A 113 -0.87 20.80 14.29
CA ILE A 113 -0.32 19.84 15.24
C ILE A 113 0.97 19.19 14.72
N ASP A 114 1.75 18.64 15.64
CA ASP A 114 2.90 17.81 15.32
C ASP A 114 2.48 16.39 14.94
N TYR A 115 3.35 15.72 14.17
CA TYR A 115 3.17 14.34 13.73
C TYR A 115 4.54 13.65 13.54
N GLU A 116 4.55 12.32 13.61
CA GLU A 116 5.70 11.50 13.23
C GLU A 116 5.56 11.00 11.80
N GLU A 117 6.69 10.84 11.11
CA GLU A 117 6.70 10.39 9.72
C GLU A 117 7.80 9.38 9.44
N ILE A 118 7.43 8.36 8.64
CA ILE A 118 8.37 7.44 8.01
C ILE A 118 8.18 7.51 6.48
N PRO A 119 9.20 7.97 5.71
CA PRO A 119 9.12 8.00 4.26
C PRO A 119 9.48 6.65 3.64
N TYR A 120 8.65 6.17 2.72
CA TYR A 120 8.92 4.98 1.90
C TYR A 120 9.04 5.36 0.43
N LYS A 121 9.33 4.39 -0.45
CA LYS A 121 9.51 4.65 -1.88
C LYS A 121 8.21 5.08 -2.57
N ASP A 122 7.09 4.52 -2.16
CA ASP A 122 5.78 4.61 -2.83
C ASP A 122 4.70 5.28 -1.97
N HIS A 123 4.92 5.37 -0.66
CA HIS A 123 4.02 6.03 0.29
C HIS A 123 4.80 6.79 1.38
N ARG A 124 4.09 7.55 2.20
CA ARG A 124 4.58 8.15 3.46
C ARG A 124 3.64 7.74 4.58
N LYS A 125 4.17 7.14 5.64
CA LYS A 125 3.40 6.80 6.83
C LYS A 125 3.44 7.99 7.78
N LEU A 126 2.27 8.48 8.17
CA LEU A 126 2.12 9.52 9.19
C LEU A 126 1.46 8.93 10.44
N SER A 127 1.97 9.29 11.60
CA SER A 127 1.41 8.92 12.90
C SER A 127 1.15 10.18 13.72
N MET A 128 -0.08 10.35 14.21
CA MET A 128 -0.50 11.53 14.96
C MET A 128 -1.49 11.15 16.05
N THR A 129 -1.54 11.94 17.13
CA THR A 129 -2.47 11.75 18.24
C THR A 129 -3.19 13.06 18.54
N PHE A 130 -4.49 12.97 18.78
CA PHE A 130 -5.35 14.12 19.02
C PHE A 130 -6.47 13.79 20.03
N PRO A 131 -6.99 14.80 20.76
CA PRO A 131 -8.02 14.60 21.76
C PRO A 131 -9.29 13.93 21.23
N HIS A 132 -10.01 13.21 22.10
CA HIS A 132 -11.23 12.47 21.75
C HIS A 132 -12.37 13.34 21.17
N ASN A 133 -12.36 14.64 21.44
CA ASN A 133 -13.36 15.60 20.95
C ASN A 133 -13.01 16.21 19.58
N THR A 134 -11.94 15.74 18.93
CA THR A 134 -11.58 16.11 17.56
C THR A 134 -12.64 15.62 16.58
N ASN A 135 -13.06 16.47 15.65
CA ASN A 135 -14.04 16.10 14.61
C ASN A 135 -13.38 16.05 13.23
N GLU A 136 -12.34 16.83 13.03
CA GLU A 136 -11.71 17.00 11.73
C GLU A 136 -10.18 16.95 11.84
N VAL A 137 -9.55 16.21 10.93
CA VAL A 137 -8.11 16.26 10.68
C VAL A 137 -7.87 16.59 9.21
N GLU A 138 -7.09 17.63 8.95
CA GLU A 138 -6.71 18.02 7.58
C GLU A 138 -5.20 17.84 7.37
N ILE A 139 -4.82 17.04 6.39
CA ILE A 139 -3.42 16.86 5.99
C ILE A 139 -3.18 17.68 4.72
N ILE A 140 -2.40 18.74 4.86
CA ILE A 140 -2.15 19.73 3.81
C ILE A 140 -0.73 19.59 3.30
N HIS A 141 -0.60 19.63 1.98
CA HIS A 141 0.67 19.82 1.32
C HIS A 141 1.17 21.27 1.50
N ALA A 142 2.38 21.43 2.05
CA ALA A 142 3.07 22.70 2.16
C ALA A 142 3.61 23.19 0.80
N PHE A 143 2.90 24.08 0.09
CA PHE A 143 3.46 24.77 -1.08
C PHE A 143 3.63 26.27 -0.85
N VAL A 144 4.88 26.71 -0.75
CA VAL A 144 5.22 28.14 -0.83
C VAL A 144 5.61 28.46 -2.27
N LEU A 145 4.71 29.15 -2.97
CA LEU A 145 4.95 29.97 -4.17
C LEU A 145 5.71 29.31 -5.35
N ALA A 146 4.95 28.77 -6.31
CA ALA A 146 5.13 28.89 -7.78
C ALA A 146 4.36 27.79 -8.55
N LEU A 147 3.12 28.08 -8.97
CA LEU A 147 2.40 27.52 -10.13
C LEU A 147 2.75 26.09 -10.62
N LYS A 148 1.78 25.14 -10.47
CA LYS A 148 1.39 23.97 -11.34
C LYS A 148 1.16 22.68 -10.52
N PRO A 149 0.35 21.71 -11.00
CA PRO A 149 -1.05 21.63 -11.50
C PRO A 149 -2.00 21.21 -10.33
N PRO A 150 -3.27 20.77 -10.55
CA PRO A 150 -3.97 20.02 -9.51
C PRO A 150 -3.08 18.92 -8.95
N MET A 151 -2.95 18.90 -7.63
CA MET A 151 -2.39 17.76 -6.93
C MET A 151 -3.33 16.58 -7.13
N CYS A 152 -2.89 15.34 -6.91
CA CYS A 152 -3.39 14.14 -7.60
C CYS A 152 -2.85 14.09 -9.04
N LYS A 153 -1.82 13.25 -9.27
CA LYS A 153 -1.37 12.98 -10.65
C LYS A 153 -2.56 12.34 -11.37
N VAL A 154 -3.26 13.11 -12.20
CA VAL A 154 -4.12 12.55 -13.25
C VAL A 154 -3.18 11.79 -14.15
N ILE A 155 -3.04 10.50 -13.90
CA ILE A 155 -2.39 9.64 -14.85
C ILE A 155 -3.41 9.52 -15.97
N ASP A 156 -3.10 9.98 -17.19
CA ASP A 156 -3.95 9.87 -18.40
C ASP A 156 -4.28 8.41 -18.82
N ASN A 157 -4.10 7.47 -17.89
CA ASN A 157 -4.72 6.15 -17.79
C ASN A 157 -4.35 5.63 -16.39
N PRO A 158 -5.24 5.67 -15.38
CA PRO A 158 -4.83 5.32 -14.03
C PRO A 158 -4.40 3.85 -13.94
N PRO A 159 -3.16 3.56 -13.48
CA PRO A 159 -2.62 2.22 -13.32
C PRO A 159 -3.07 1.63 -11.98
N TYR A 160 -4.27 1.95 -11.51
CA TYR A 160 -4.81 1.32 -10.30
C TYR A 160 -5.54 0.01 -10.59
N SER A 161 -5.89 -0.17 -11.87
CA SER A 161 -6.37 -1.44 -12.40
C SER A 161 -5.25 -2.51 -12.43
N SER A 162 -3.97 -2.15 -12.58
CA SER A 162 -2.88 -3.13 -12.63
C SER A 162 -2.44 -3.65 -11.25
N ILE A 163 -2.90 -3.06 -10.14
CA ILE A 163 -2.47 -3.46 -8.79
C ILE A 163 -3.21 -4.73 -8.32
N LEU A 164 -4.48 -4.88 -8.69
CA LEU A 164 -5.31 -6.01 -8.30
C LEU A 164 -5.49 -7.01 -9.46
N PRO A 165 -5.47 -8.34 -9.20
CA PRO A 165 -5.86 -9.33 -10.20
C PRO A 165 -7.26 -9.03 -10.77
N PRO A 166 -7.53 -9.40 -12.04
CA PRO A 166 -8.75 -9.00 -12.76
C PRO A 166 -10.04 -9.37 -12.04
N LEU A 167 -10.05 -10.54 -11.41
CA LEU A 167 -11.21 -11.00 -10.67
C LEU A 167 -11.49 -10.14 -9.43
N LYS A 168 -10.45 -9.59 -8.80
CA LYS A 168 -10.63 -8.65 -7.68
C LYS A 168 -11.19 -7.32 -8.19
N GLN A 169 -10.69 -6.81 -9.32
CA GLN A 169 -11.23 -5.60 -9.93
C GLN A 169 -12.71 -5.74 -10.29
N PHE A 170 -13.09 -6.85 -10.94
CA PHE A 170 -14.48 -7.16 -11.28
C PHE A 170 -15.39 -7.25 -10.04
N LYS A 171 -14.93 -7.94 -8.99
CA LYS A 171 -15.68 -8.05 -7.72
C LYS A 171 -15.78 -6.72 -6.96
N SER A 172 -14.88 -5.77 -7.24
CA SER A 172 -14.91 -4.41 -6.68
C SER A 172 -15.79 -3.44 -7.49
N GLY A 173 -16.56 -3.94 -8.45
CA GLY A 173 -17.52 -3.16 -9.25
C GLY A 173 -16.93 -2.48 -10.48
N VAL A 174 -15.70 -2.79 -10.89
CA VAL A 174 -15.11 -2.26 -12.13
C VAL A 174 -15.73 -2.95 -13.33
N SER A 175 -16.14 -2.18 -14.33
CA SER A 175 -16.70 -2.71 -15.59
C SER A 175 -15.68 -3.58 -16.33
N THR A 176 -16.13 -4.63 -17.01
CA THR A 176 -15.27 -5.56 -17.75
C THR A 176 -14.37 -4.88 -18.79
N ASP A 177 -14.85 -3.80 -19.40
CA ASP A 177 -14.12 -3.07 -20.45
C ASP A 177 -13.01 -2.18 -19.89
N GLU A 178 -13.15 -1.80 -18.62
CA GLU A 178 -12.23 -0.94 -17.89
C GLU A 178 -11.14 -1.72 -17.13
N ILE A 179 -11.32 -3.04 -16.97
CA ILE A 179 -10.32 -3.91 -16.33
C ILE A 179 -9.05 -3.99 -17.18
N ARG A 180 -7.90 -3.92 -16.50
CA ARG A 180 -6.55 -3.98 -17.07
C ARG A 180 -5.77 -5.10 -16.40
N CYS A 181 -4.95 -5.72 -17.22
CA CYS A 181 -3.93 -6.64 -16.77
C CYS A 181 -2.67 -5.90 -16.34
N LYS A 182 -1.85 -6.57 -15.53
CA LYS A 182 -0.43 -6.19 -15.36
C LYS A 182 0.32 -6.30 -16.69
N ASP A 183 1.42 -5.57 -16.80
CA ASP A 183 2.28 -5.59 -17.98
C ASP A 183 2.69 -7.03 -18.35
N GLY A 184 2.64 -7.34 -19.65
CA GLY A 184 2.96 -8.68 -20.18
C GLY A 184 1.84 -9.72 -20.08
N LEU A 185 0.66 -9.35 -19.56
CA LEU A 185 -0.52 -10.22 -19.53
C LEU A 185 -1.62 -9.69 -20.47
N THR A 186 -2.32 -10.63 -21.10
CA THR A 186 -3.44 -10.42 -22.02
C THR A 186 -4.76 -10.72 -21.31
N MET A 187 -5.73 -9.82 -21.49
CA MET A 187 -7.08 -9.98 -20.92
C MET A 187 -7.96 -10.85 -21.82
N LEU A 188 -8.62 -11.83 -21.22
CA LEU A 188 -9.66 -12.65 -21.84
C LEU A 188 -10.94 -12.58 -21.02
N LEU A 189 -12.09 -12.77 -21.67
CA LEU A 189 -13.37 -13.00 -21.01
C LEU A 189 -13.73 -14.48 -21.09
N THR A 190 -14.20 -15.04 -19.97
CA THR A 190 -14.76 -16.39 -19.94
C THR A 190 -16.06 -16.43 -20.76
N PRO A 191 -16.30 -17.48 -21.56
CA PRO A 191 -17.50 -17.56 -22.40
C PRO A 191 -18.83 -17.65 -21.61
N LYS A 192 -18.77 -18.19 -20.38
CA LYS A 192 -19.96 -18.53 -19.60
C LYS A 192 -20.56 -17.33 -18.85
N ASP A 193 -19.69 -16.53 -18.25
CA ASP A 193 -20.07 -15.48 -17.30
C ASP A 193 -19.35 -14.15 -17.55
N SER A 194 -18.66 -14.02 -18.70
CA SER A 194 -17.93 -12.81 -19.09
C SER A 194 -16.98 -12.31 -18.00
N ARG A 195 -16.42 -13.23 -17.21
CA ARG A 195 -15.45 -12.89 -16.17
C ARG A 195 -14.10 -12.59 -16.80
N PRO A 196 -13.42 -11.53 -16.34
CA PRO A 196 -12.11 -11.17 -16.84
C PRO A 196 -11.02 -12.04 -16.21
N VAL A 197 -10.11 -12.53 -17.05
CA VAL A 197 -8.93 -13.29 -16.67
C VAL A 197 -7.72 -12.71 -17.40
N CYS A 198 -6.61 -12.53 -16.69
CA CYS A 198 -5.35 -12.12 -17.29
C CYS A 198 -4.41 -13.33 -17.35
N VAL A 199 -3.93 -13.63 -18.54
CA VAL A 199 -3.04 -14.77 -18.84
C VAL A 199 -1.86 -14.28 -19.66
N THR A 200 -0.78 -15.05 -19.76
CA THR A 200 0.32 -14.71 -20.68
C THR A 200 -0.12 -14.82 -22.14
N GLY A 201 0.59 -14.14 -23.05
CA GLY A 201 0.36 -14.24 -24.50
C GLY A 201 0.30 -15.69 -24.99
N ASP A 202 1.32 -16.49 -24.67
CA ASP A 202 1.40 -17.92 -25.01
C ASP A 202 0.23 -18.75 -24.48
N THR A 203 -0.34 -18.35 -23.34
CA THR A 203 -1.51 -19.02 -22.76
C THR A 203 -2.78 -18.59 -23.51
N ALA A 204 -2.91 -17.31 -23.85
CA ALA A 204 -4.04 -16.83 -24.64
C ALA A 204 -4.12 -17.53 -26.01
N GLU A 205 -2.98 -17.68 -26.69
CA GLU A 205 -2.88 -18.38 -27.97
C GLU A 205 -3.36 -19.85 -27.90
N LYS A 206 -3.25 -20.49 -26.74
CA LYS A 206 -3.74 -21.85 -26.50
C LYS A 206 -5.22 -21.88 -26.13
N LEU A 207 -5.72 -20.86 -25.43
CA LEU A 207 -7.09 -20.83 -24.87
C LEU A 207 -8.14 -20.33 -25.88
N ILE A 208 -7.79 -19.37 -26.72
CA ILE A 208 -8.71 -18.78 -27.70
C ILE A 208 -9.21 -19.83 -28.73
N PRO A 209 -8.35 -20.65 -29.36
CA PRO A 209 -8.81 -21.66 -30.32
C PRO A 209 -9.65 -22.79 -29.68
N ARG A 210 -9.57 -22.92 -28.36
CA ARG A 210 -10.32 -23.92 -27.57
C ARG A 210 -11.66 -23.36 -27.06
N SER A 211 -12.02 -22.15 -27.50
CA SER A 211 -13.22 -21.45 -27.04
C SER A 211 -13.29 -21.29 -25.52
N TRP A 212 -12.12 -21.19 -24.86
CA TRP A 212 -12.05 -21.04 -23.40
C TRP A 212 -11.96 -19.58 -22.97
N GLY A 213 -11.62 -18.68 -23.89
CA GLY A 213 -11.60 -17.24 -23.64
C GLY A 213 -11.73 -16.45 -24.93
N VAL A 214 -12.35 -15.26 -24.83
CA VAL A 214 -12.54 -14.33 -25.95
C VAL A 214 -11.70 -13.08 -25.70
N LEU A 215 -11.00 -12.59 -26.74
CA LEU A 215 -10.29 -11.32 -26.68
C LEU A 215 -11.27 -10.16 -26.60
N VAL A 216 -10.95 -9.19 -25.74
CA VAL A 216 -11.72 -7.95 -25.65
C VAL A 216 -11.23 -7.00 -26.74
N SER A 217 -12.01 -6.83 -27.81
CA SER A 217 -11.77 -5.79 -28.81
C SER A 217 -12.30 -4.46 -28.28
N ARG A 218 -11.40 -3.55 -27.91
CA ARG A 218 -11.78 -2.16 -27.60
C ARG A 218 -11.98 -1.40 -28.92
N GLY A 219 -13.19 -0.89 -29.12
CA GLY A 219 -13.50 0.07 -30.19
C GLY A 219 -13.03 1.48 -29.86
#